data_AF-A0A8C7EDU7-F1
#
_entry.id   AF-A0A8C7EDU7-F1
#
_cell.length_a   1.000
_cell.length_b   1.000
_cell.length_c   1.000
_cell.angle_alpha   90.00
_cell.angle_beta   90.00
_cell.angle_gamma   90.00
#
_symmetry.space_group_name_H-M   'P 1'
#
loop_
_entity.id
_entity.type
_entity.pdbx_description
1 polymer ?
#
loop_
_entity_poly.entity_id
_entity_poly.type
_entity_poly.pdbx_seq_one_letter_code
_entity_poly.pdbx_strand_id
1 'polypeptide(L)'
;AADTMQVAAVLVALALALAVPSSSAERKVTGLWKNQLGSNMTLSALDAEGTFTGSYHTAVADTNKRILVSPLRGAQQPGTKGQATFGFTVQWQFTDSVTAFVGQCFVDHRGKETLETTWLLREEVPTRRDSWKATRIGTNTFTRVKG
;
A
#
# COMPACT_ATOMS: atom_id res chain seq x y z
N ALA A 1 54.80 -16.86 6.55
CA ALA A 1 54.03 -16.74 5.29
C ALA A 1 52.67 -17.44 5.40
N ALA A 2 52.60 -18.67 5.92
CA ALA A 2 51.33 -19.40 6.09
C ALA A 2 50.38 -18.78 7.15
N ASP A 3 50.90 -18.32 8.29
CA ASP A 3 50.08 -17.71 9.36
C ASP A 3 49.38 -16.42 8.92
N THR A 4 50.00 -15.63 8.04
CA THR A 4 49.46 -14.36 7.55
C THR A 4 48.28 -14.57 6.60
N MET A 5 48.28 -15.67 5.81
CA MET A 5 47.18 -16.03 4.92
C MET A 5 45.95 -16.55 5.68
N GLN A 6 46.16 -17.32 6.76
CA GLN A 6 45.07 -17.86 7.58
C GLN A 6 44.28 -16.73 8.27
N VAL A 7 44.98 -15.74 8.81
CA VAL A 7 44.36 -14.58 9.48
C VAL A 7 43.60 -13.71 8.47
N ALA A 8 44.15 -13.49 7.28
CA ALA A 8 43.48 -12.75 6.21
C ALA A 8 42.18 -13.45 5.76
N ALA A 9 42.19 -14.78 5.60
CA ALA A 9 41.02 -15.55 5.21
C ALA A 9 39.89 -15.49 6.26
N VAL A 10 40.24 -15.55 7.55
CA VAL A 10 39.27 -15.44 8.64
C VAL A 10 38.67 -14.04 8.73
N LEU A 11 39.47 -12.99 8.53
CA LEU A 11 38.99 -11.60 8.51
C LEU A 11 38.06 -11.32 7.32
N VAL A 12 38.36 -11.88 6.14
CA VAL A 12 37.49 -11.77 4.95
C VAL A 12 36.17 -12.51 5.18
N ALA A 13 36.19 -13.71 5.76
CA ALA A 13 34.98 -14.46 6.10
C ALA A 13 34.11 -13.71 7.13
N LEU A 14 34.73 -13.05 8.12
CA LEU A 14 34.02 -12.25 9.12
C LEU A 14 33.43 -10.97 8.52
N ALA A 15 34.13 -10.32 7.58
CA ALA A 15 33.62 -9.15 6.86
C ALA A 15 32.43 -9.50 5.94
N LEU A 16 32.45 -10.68 5.30
CA LEU A 16 31.29 -11.17 4.53
C LEU A 16 30.10 -11.55 5.42
N ALA A 17 30.36 -12.09 6.63
CA ALA A 17 29.30 -12.42 7.60
C ALA A 17 28.66 -11.16 8.23
N LEU A 18 29.39 -10.05 8.29
CA LEU A 18 28.90 -8.75 8.78
C LEU A 18 28.26 -7.90 7.67
N ALA A 19 28.50 -8.24 6.40
CA ALA A 19 27.79 -7.69 5.25
C ALA A 19 26.42 -8.38 5.07
N VAL A 20 25.65 -8.50 6.15
CA VAL A 20 24.20 -8.66 6.00
C VAL A 20 23.72 -7.26 5.61
N PRO A 21 23.24 -7.01 4.38
CA PRO A 21 22.53 -5.78 4.13
C PRO A 21 21.42 -5.75 5.17
N SER A 22 21.56 -4.84 6.13
CA SER A 22 20.45 -4.44 6.97
C SER A 22 19.48 -3.80 6.00
N SER A 23 18.64 -4.60 5.33
CA SER A 23 17.41 -4.08 4.81
C SER A 23 16.71 -3.60 6.06
N SER A 24 16.87 -2.32 6.40
CA SER A 24 15.80 -1.59 7.05
C SER A 24 14.60 -1.97 6.22
N ALA A 25 13.81 -2.94 6.69
CA ALA A 25 12.72 -3.48 5.92
C ALA A 25 11.82 -2.26 5.69
N GLU A 26 11.91 -1.66 4.51
CA GLU A 26 10.94 -0.69 4.06
C GLU A 26 9.62 -1.37 4.32
N ARG A 27 8.87 -0.84 5.28
CA ARG A 27 7.60 -1.46 5.66
C ARG A 27 6.66 -1.24 4.49
N LYS A 28 6.57 -2.28 3.67
CA LYS A 28 5.78 -2.33 2.46
C LYS A 28 4.31 -2.31 2.85
N VAL A 29 3.51 -1.53 2.12
CA VAL A 29 2.04 -1.53 2.25
C VAL A 29 1.40 -2.89 1.95
N THR A 30 2.17 -3.87 1.48
CA THR A 30 1.76 -5.26 1.26
C THR A 30 1.00 -5.88 2.45
N GLY A 31 -0.04 -6.64 2.13
CA GLY A 31 -0.85 -7.39 3.10
C GLY A 31 -2.34 -7.05 3.07
N LEU A 32 -3.05 -7.57 4.07
CA LEU A 32 -4.49 -7.39 4.23
C LEU A 32 -4.79 -6.27 5.23
N TRP A 33 -5.66 -5.36 4.79
CA TRP A 33 -6.04 -4.15 5.50
C TRP A 33 -7.55 -4.05 5.60
N LYS A 34 -8.04 -3.49 6.71
CA LYS A 34 -9.46 -3.19 6.92
C LYS A 34 -9.61 -1.74 7.38
N ASN A 35 -10.57 -1.01 6.81
CA ASN A 35 -10.86 0.35 7.23
C ASN A 35 -11.97 0.44 8.29
N GLN A 36 -12.19 1.67 8.77
CA GLN A 36 -13.21 1.97 9.77
C GLN A 36 -14.66 1.75 9.29
N LEU A 37 -14.89 1.65 7.97
CA LEU A 37 -16.21 1.36 7.38
C LEU A 37 -16.45 -0.15 7.20
N GLY A 38 -15.43 -0.98 7.46
CA GLY A 38 -15.50 -2.43 7.29
C GLY A 38 -15.02 -2.95 5.93
N SER A 39 -14.60 -2.07 5.02
CA SER A 39 -14.02 -2.45 3.73
C SER A 39 -12.67 -3.14 3.91
N ASN A 40 -12.41 -4.17 3.12
CA ASN A 40 -11.16 -4.93 3.12
C ASN A 40 -10.35 -4.64 1.84
N MET A 41 -9.03 -4.64 1.98
CA MET A 41 -8.10 -4.38 0.88
C MET A 41 -6.90 -5.31 1.01
N THR A 42 -6.54 -5.99 -0.07
CA THR A 42 -5.33 -6.82 -0.17
C THR A 42 -4.36 -6.19 -1.14
N LEU A 43 -3.14 -5.88 -0.69
CA LEU A 43 -2.07 -5.32 -1.51
C LEU A 43 -0.99 -6.38 -1.77
N SER A 44 -0.58 -6.54 -3.03
CA SER A 44 0.47 -7.46 -3.44
C SER A 44 1.84 -7.02 -2.91
N ALA A 45 2.84 -7.88 -3.10
CA ALA A 45 4.24 -7.44 -3.02
C ALA A 45 4.47 -6.28 -4.01
N LEU A 46 5.35 -5.36 -3.62
CA LEU A 46 5.83 -4.29 -4.49
C LEU A 46 6.87 -4.85 -5.47
N ASP A 47 6.86 -4.36 -6.70
CA ASP A 47 7.93 -4.60 -7.68
C ASP A 47 9.17 -3.73 -7.41
N ALA A 48 10.16 -3.79 -8.31
CA ALA A 48 11.42 -3.06 -8.18
C ALA A 48 11.23 -1.54 -8.27
N GLU A 49 10.17 -1.09 -8.93
CA GLU A 49 9.80 0.31 -9.13
C GLU A 49 8.88 0.82 -8.02
N GLY A 50 8.53 -0.02 -7.03
CA GLY A 50 7.64 0.33 -5.93
C GLY A 50 6.16 0.32 -6.29
N THR A 51 5.78 -0.21 -7.46
CA THR A 51 4.40 -0.39 -7.87
C THR A 51 3.80 -1.66 -7.29
N PHE A 52 2.47 -1.67 -7.14
CA PHE A 52 1.73 -2.81 -6.61
C PHE A 52 0.35 -2.92 -7.25
N THR A 53 -0.21 -4.12 -7.15
CA THR A 53 -1.60 -4.42 -7.51
C THR A 53 -2.34 -4.94 -6.29
N GLY A 54 -3.63 -5.18 -6.42
CA GLY A 54 -4.39 -5.78 -5.34
C GLY A 54 -5.87 -5.91 -5.63
N SER A 55 -6.62 -6.13 -4.56
CA SER A 55 -8.07 -6.16 -4.59
C SER A 55 -8.67 -5.33 -3.46
N TYR A 56 -9.81 -4.72 -3.74
CA TYR A 56 -10.60 -3.93 -2.80
C TYR A 56 -12.02 -4.50 -2.73
N HIS A 57 -12.49 -4.75 -1.52
CA HIS A 57 -13.86 -5.17 -1.26
C HIS A 57 -14.50 -4.15 -0.31
N THR A 58 -15.30 -3.25 -0.87
CA THR A 58 -15.98 -2.23 -0.09
C THR A 58 -17.14 -2.80 0.74
N ALA A 59 -17.36 -2.26 1.93
CA ALA A 59 -18.54 -2.59 2.74
C ALA A 59 -19.74 -1.67 2.44
N VAL A 60 -19.51 -0.56 1.74
CA VAL A 60 -20.52 0.46 1.44
C VAL A 60 -20.48 0.85 -0.03
N ALA A 61 -21.64 1.18 -0.60
CA ALA A 61 -21.75 1.73 -1.94
C ALA A 61 -23.03 2.57 -2.07
N ASP A 62 -22.96 3.67 -2.83
CA ASP A 62 -24.10 4.54 -3.15
C ASP A 62 -24.77 4.06 -4.46
N THR A 63 -25.16 2.79 -4.49
CA THR A 63 -25.81 2.15 -5.65
C THR A 63 -26.59 0.92 -5.21
N ASN A 64 -27.61 0.55 -5.98
CA ASN A 64 -28.37 -0.69 -5.76
C ASN A 64 -27.71 -1.92 -6.42
N LYS A 65 -26.58 -1.73 -7.11
CA LYS A 65 -25.84 -2.83 -7.73
C LYS A 65 -25.15 -3.67 -6.64
N ARG A 66 -25.08 -4.98 -6.85
CA ARG A 66 -24.36 -5.89 -5.94
C ARG A 66 -22.88 -5.51 -5.90
N ILE A 67 -22.34 -5.32 -4.69
CA ILE A 67 -20.92 -5.07 -4.48
C ILE A 67 -20.10 -6.28 -4.96
N LEU A 68 -19.06 -5.99 -5.73
CA LEU A 68 -18.09 -6.97 -6.22
C LEU A 68 -16.67 -6.57 -5.81
N VAL A 69 -15.81 -7.56 -5.58
CA VAL A 69 -14.38 -7.35 -5.39
C VAL A 69 -13.81 -6.68 -6.64
N SER A 70 -13.09 -5.59 -6.44
CA SER A 70 -12.61 -4.71 -7.52
C SER A 70 -11.08 -4.64 -7.51
N PRO A 71 -10.42 -4.69 -8.68
CA PRO A 71 -8.96 -4.60 -8.74
C PRO A 71 -8.48 -3.19 -8.39
N LEU A 72 -7.28 -3.12 -7.83
CA LEU A 72 -6.56 -1.87 -7.60
C LEU A 72 -5.14 -1.92 -8.14
N ARG A 73 -4.59 -0.74 -8.46
CA ARG A 73 -3.19 -0.55 -8.90
C ARG A 73 -2.63 0.71 -8.28
N GLY A 74 -1.37 0.69 -7.84
CA GLY A 74 -0.77 1.82 -7.16
C GLY A 74 0.75 1.78 -7.11
N ALA A 75 1.32 2.76 -6.43
CA ALA A 75 2.74 2.86 -6.17
C ALA A 75 3.03 3.45 -4.80
N GLN A 76 4.16 3.07 -4.22
CA GLN A 76 4.68 3.56 -2.95
C GLN A 76 6.01 4.27 -3.21
N GLN A 77 6.21 5.41 -2.56
CA GLN A 77 7.51 6.08 -2.56
C GLN A 77 8.53 5.30 -1.71
N PRO A 78 9.84 5.36 -2.03
CA PRO A 78 10.87 4.85 -1.15
C PRO A 78 10.80 5.57 0.21
N GLY A 79 10.68 4.80 1.29
CA GLY A 79 10.42 5.32 2.63
C GLY A 79 11.67 5.31 3.50
N THR A 80 12.18 6.47 3.91
CA THR A 80 13.42 6.55 4.72
C THR A 80 13.27 6.08 6.18
N LYS A 81 12.04 5.86 6.66
CA LYS A 81 11.73 5.44 8.05
C LYS A 81 10.56 4.47 8.18
N GLY A 82 10.23 3.73 7.11
CA GLY A 82 9.08 2.81 7.10
C GLY A 82 7.71 3.50 7.16
N GLN A 83 7.63 4.79 6.86
CA GLN A 83 6.41 5.60 6.80
C GLN A 83 6.22 6.19 5.40
N ALA A 84 6.27 5.34 4.38
CA ALA A 84 6.19 5.78 3.00
C ALA A 84 4.81 6.33 2.64
N THR A 85 4.79 7.36 1.80
CA THR A 85 3.58 7.80 1.10
C THR A 85 3.29 6.87 -0.07
N PHE A 86 2.02 6.68 -0.38
CA PHE A 86 1.58 5.82 -1.46
C PHE A 86 0.28 6.34 -2.07
N GLY A 87 -0.04 5.85 -3.25
CA GLY A 87 -1.33 6.08 -3.89
C GLY A 87 -1.76 4.90 -4.74
N PHE A 88 -3.06 4.72 -4.88
CA PHE A 88 -3.64 3.66 -5.72
C PHE A 88 -4.99 4.06 -6.28
N THR A 89 -5.38 3.43 -7.38
CA THR A 89 -6.72 3.55 -7.99
C THR A 89 -7.47 2.23 -7.85
N VAL A 90 -8.77 2.30 -7.58
CA VAL A 90 -9.70 1.17 -7.57
C VAL A 90 -10.62 1.30 -8.78
N GLN A 91 -10.62 0.28 -9.63
CA GLN A 91 -11.51 0.19 -10.78
C GLN A 91 -12.73 -0.66 -10.40
N TRP A 92 -13.84 -0.02 -10.06
CA TRP A 92 -15.02 -0.69 -9.54
C TRP A 92 -15.64 -1.65 -10.57
N GLN A 93 -15.80 -2.92 -10.22
CA GLN A 93 -16.36 -3.95 -11.12
C GLN A 93 -17.89 -3.95 -11.19
N PHE A 94 -18.53 -3.11 -10.39
CA PHE A 94 -19.99 -3.05 -10.27
C PHE A 94 -20.55 -1.65 -10.54
N THR A 95 -19.73 -0.65 -10.90
CA THR A 95 -20.18 0.69 -11.29
C THR A 95 -19.21 1.29 -12.29
N ASP A 96 -19.64 2.30 -13.04
CA ASP A 96 -18.80 3.03 -14.00
C ASP A 96 -17.97 4.15 -13.34
N SER A 97 -17.66 3.99 -12.05
CA SER A 97 -16.91 4.95 -11.26
C SER A 97 -15.46 4.47 -11.02
N VAL A 98 -14.60 5.39 -10.58
CA VAL A 98 -13.23 5.10 -10.14
C VAL A 98 -12.95 5.81 -8.83
N THR A 99 -12.20 5.18 -7.93
CA THR A 99 -11.70 5.86 -6.71
C THR A 99 -10.19 5.90 -6.70
N ALA A 100 -9.61 7.08 -6.51
CA ALA A 100 -8.19 7.24 -6.22
C ALA A 100 -8.00 7.46 -4.71
N PHE A 101 -7.03 6.77 -4.12
CA PHE A 101 -6.59 6.95 -2.74
C PHE A 101 -5.15 7.45 -2.75
N VAL A 102 -4.84 8.36 -1.82
CA VAL A 102 -3.48 8.79 -1.50
C VAL A 102 -3.34 8.81 0.02
N GLY A 103 -2.16 8.42 0.52
CA GLY A 103 -1.98 8.32 1.96
C GLY A 103 -0.56 8.02 2.39
N GLN A 104 -0.42 7.76 3.68
CA GLN A 104 0.85 7.45 4.33
C GLN A 104 0.66 6.31 5.33
N CYS A 105 1.65 5.42 5.40
CA CYS A 105 1.72 4.41 6.44
C CYS A 105 2.38 5.02 7.70
N PHE A 106 1.76 4.83 8.86
CA PHE A 106 2.29 5.22 10.16
C PHE A 106 2.46 4.00 11.05
N VAL A 107 3.49 4.04 11.90
CA VAL A 107 3.77 2.99 12.88
C VAL A 107 3.87 3.65 14.25
N ASP A 108 3.06 3.20 15.21
CA ASP A 108 3.10 3.71 16.57
C ASP A 108 4.25 3.11 17.40
N HIS A 109 4.42 3.60 18.63
CA HIS A 109 5.44 3.12 19.58
C HIS A 109 5.30 1.63 19.95
N ARG A 110 4.16 0.99 19.65
CA ARG A 110 3.89 -0.43 19.89
C ARG A 110 4.05 -1.27 18.62
N GLY A 111 4.47 -0.66 17.51
CA GLY A 111 4.60 -1.33 16.22
C GLY A 111 3.27 -1.53 15.49
N LYS A 112 2.17 -0.91 15.95
CA LYS A 112 0.89 -0.99 15.24
C LYS A 112 0.93 -0.10 14.01
N GLU A 113 0.62 -0.70 12.87
CA GLU A 113 0.62 0.00 11.59
C GLU A 113 -0.77 0.49 11.21
N THR A 114 -0.84 1.71 10.67
CA THR A 114 -2.06 2.38 10.23
C THR A 114 -1.80 3.04 8.88
N LEU A 115 -2.73 2.87 7.93
CA LEU A 115 -2.72 3.68 6.71
C LEU A 115 -3.72 4.81 6.85
N GLU A 116 -3.24 6.04 6.82
CA GLU A 116 -4.10 7.22 6.78
C GLU A 116 -4.23 7.68 5.33
N THR A 117 -5.46 7.72 4.82
CA THR A 117 -5.72 7.98 3.41
C THR A 117 -6.81 9.03 3.21
N THR A 118 -6.66 9.81 2.14
CA THR A 118 -7.72 10.62 1.54
C THR A 118 -8.07 10.00 0.19
N TRP A 119 -9.34 10.04 -0.19
CA TRP A 119 -9.80 9.49 -1.46
C TRP A 119 -10.69 10.46 -2.23
N LEU A 120 -10.67 10.29 -3.55
CA LEU A 120 -11.57 10.93 -4.51
C LEU A 120 -12.32 9.84 -5.27
N LEU A 121 -13.65 9.80 -5.12
CA LEU A 121 -14.53 8.97 -5.93
C LEU A 121 -15.03 9.81 -7.10
N ARG A 122 -14.75 9.36 -8.31
CA ARG A 122 -15.20 9.99 -9.55
C ARG A 122 -16.28 9.14 -10.19
N GLU A 123 -17.48 9.70 -10.30
CA GLU A 123 -18.57 9.14 -11.09
C GLU A 123 -18.39 9.46 -12.59
N GLU A 124 -18.81 8.53 -13.44
CA GLU A 124 -19.12 8.84 -14.82
C GLU A 124 -20.36 9.75 -14.86
N VAL A 125 -20.31 10.78 -15.70
CA VAL A 125 -21.46 11.66 -15.95
C VAL A 125 -21.70 11.82 -17.44
N PRO A 126 -22.97 11.96 -17.88
CA PRO A 126 -23.30 11.96 -19.30
C PRO A 126 -22.68 13.13 -20.08
N THR A 127 -22.43 14.26 -19.42
CA THR A 127 -21.91 15.46 -20.07
C THR A 127 -20.86 16.17 -19.24
N ARG A 128 -19.99 16.94 -19.91
CA ARG A 128 -19.03 17.83 -19.24
C ARG A 128 -19.70 18.83 -18.28
N ARG A 129 -20.94 19.25 -18.58
CA ARG A 129 -21.69 20.19 -17.73
C ARG A 129 -22.03 19.60 -16.36
N ASP A 130 -22.10 18.27 -16.25
CA ASP A 130 -22.35 17.57 -14.99
C ASP A 130 -21.06 17.30 -14.19
N SER A 131 -19.89 17.63 -14.74
CA SER A 131 -18.60 17.29 -14.12
C SER A 131 -18.38 17.93 -12.75
N TRP A 132 -19.07 19.04 -12.44
CA TRP A 132 -18.90 19.77 -11.18
C TRP A 132 -19.38 18.98 -9.96
N LYS A 133 -20.37 18.09 -10.13
CA LYS A 133 -20.95 17.25 -9.05
C LYS A 133 -20.38 15.83 -8.99
N ALA A 134 -19.54 15.46 -9.96
CA ALA A 134 -19.15 14.08 -10.20
C ALA A 134 -18.01 13.58 -9.30
N THR A 135 -17.45 14.41 -8.41
CA THR A 135 -16.34 14.02 -7.54
C THR A 135 -16.74 14.16 -6.08
N ARG A 136 -16.71 13.04 -5.34
CA ARG A 136 -16.83 13.02 -3.87
C ARG A 136 -15.45 12.86 -3.24
N ILE A 137 -15.27 13.40 -2.04
CA ILE A 137 -14.03 13.31 -1.25
C ILE A 137 -14.32 12.72 0.13
N GLY A 138 -13.37 11.97 0.67
CA GLY A 138 -13.41 11.52 2.06
C GLY A 138 -12.09 10.96 2.54
N THR A 139 -12.08 10.42 3.75
CA THR A 139 -10.91 9.83 4.38
C THR A 139 -11.18 8.41 4.85
N ASN A 140 -10.15 7.57 4.85
CA ASN A 140 -10.18 6.26 5.47
C ASN A 140 -8.91 5.96 6.24
N THR A 141 -9.10 5.32 7.39
CA THR A 141 -8.02 4.82 8.24
C THR A 141 -8.06 3.31 8.18
N PHE A 142 -6.98 2.69 7.69
CA PHE A 142 -6.86 1.24 7.59
C PHE A 142 -5.93 0.70 8.67
N THR A 143 -6.27 -0.47 9.20
CA THR A 143 -5.41 -1.25 10.10
C THR A 143 -5.21 -2.64 9.55
N ARG A 144 -4.07 -3.27 9.88
CA ARG A 144 -3.80 -4.66 9.48
C ARG A 144 -4.87 -5.61 10.03
N VAL A 145 -5.33 -6.53 9.19
CA VAL A 145 -6.15 -7.67 9.64
C VAL A 145 -5.21 -8.71 10.22
N LYS A 146 -5.42 -9.09 11.48
CA LYS A 146 -4.70 -10.22 12.09
C LYS A 146 -5.29 -11.52 11.55
N GLY A 147 -4.42 -12.42 11.09
CA GLY A 147 -4.77 -13.82 10.84
C GLY A 147 -4.97 -14.58 12.14
#